data_AF-A0A0F9DTC4-F1
#
_entry.id   AF-A0A0F9DTC4-F1
#
_cell.length_a   1.000
_cell.length_b   1.000
_cell.length_c   1.000
_cell.angle_alpha   90.00
_cell.angle_beta   90.00
_cell.angle_gamma   90.00
#
_symmetry.space_group_name_H-M   'P 1'
#
loop_
_entity.id
_entity.type
_entity.pdbx_description
1 polymer ?
#
loop_
_entity_poly.entity_id
_entity_poly.type
_entity_poly.pdbx_seq_one_letter_code
_entity_poly.pdbx_strand_id
1 'polypeptide(L)'
;VHGTLRWPIWEYLYSYEAALAHLERQETPFSLVGHTHAPMLVAEGQDFPHGCELYYLEDGARQQLTRKRKLVINPGAVGQPRDGDPHAAYAVFDTESATVTVHRVEYDIPATQKLMEEARLPRSLIERLAVGR
;
A
#
# COMPACT_ATOMS: atom_id res chain seq x y z
N VAL A 1 -2.30 6.88 -8.42
CA VAL A 1 -3.25 7.82 -7.77
C VAL A 1 -3.16 7.65 -6.25
N HIS A 2 -3.79 8.50 -5.43
CA HIS A 2 -3.73 8.33 -3.97
C HIS A 2 -4.64 7.17 -3.50
N GLY A 3 -5.95 7.24 -3.81
CA GLY A 3 -6.93 6.17 -3.59
C GLY A 3 -7.02 5.21 -4.79
N THR A 4 -8.20 5.05 -5.40
CA THR A 4 -8.42 4.23 -6.60
C THR A 4 -8.63 5.06 -7.86
N LEU A 5 -8.62 4.45 -9.06
CA LEU A 5 -8.99 5.17 -10.29
C LEU A 5 -10.49 5.53 -10.35
N ARG A 6 -11.35 4.84 -9.57
CA ARG A 6 -12.79 5.18 -9.45
C ARG A 6 -12.96 6.47 -8.65
N TRP A 7 -12.25 6.61 -7.52
CA TRP A 7 -12.22 7.82 -6.69
C TRP A 7 -10.79 8.15 -6.22
N PRO A 8 -10.02 8.93 -7.01
CA PRO A 8 -8.57 9.12 -6.81
C PRO A 8 -8.11 9.68 -5.48
N ILE A 9 -8.99 10.32 -4.72
CA ILE A 9 -8.67 10.99 -3.45
C ILE A 9 -9.21 10.21 -2.24
N TRP A 10 -10.35 9.52 -2.38
CA TRP A 10 -11.17 9.13 -1.23
C TRP A 10 -11.33 7.63 -1.02
N GLU A 11 -11.23 6.84 -2.08
CA GLU A 11 -11.54 5.41 -1.98
C GLU A 11 -10.31 4.61 -1.56
N TYR A 12 -10.51 3.79 -0.54
CA TYR A 12 -9.56 2.78 -0.11
C TYR A 12 -9.65 1.55 -1.02
N LEU A 13 -8.50 1.07 -1.48
CA LEU A 13 -8.41 -0.21 -2.18
C LEU A 13 -8.32 -1.35 -1.13
N TYR A 14 -9.46 -1.76 -0.57
CA TYR A 14 -9.51 -2.79 0.49
C TYR A 14 -10.53 -3.92 0.24
N SER A 15 -11.29 -3.84 -0.85
CA SER A 15 -12.33 -4.81 -1.20
C SER A 15 -12.21 -5.23 -2.66
N TYR A 16 -12.72 -6.42 -3.00
CA TYR A 16 -12.79 -6.88 -4.38
C TYR A 16 -13.58 -5.93 -5.27
N GLU A 17 -14.67 -5.34 -4.77
CA GLU A 17 -15.47 -4.37 -5.53
C GLU A 17 -14.65 -3.12 -5.91
N ALA A 18 -13.92 -2.54 -4.96
CA ALA A 18 -13.07 -1.38 -5.23
C ALA A 18 -11.90 -1.75 -6.15
N ALA A 19 -11.33 -2.93 -5.98
CA ALA A 19 -10.25 -3.46 -6.82
C ALA A 19 -10.71 -3.64 -8.28
N LEU A 20 -11.86 -4.27 -8.51
CA LEU A 20 -12.43 -4.44 -9.84
C LEU A 20 -12.76 -3.10 -10.51
N ALA A 21 -13.42 -2.20 -9.78
CA ALA A 21 -13.74 -0.87 -10.30
C ALA A 21 -12.49 -0.04 -10.65
N HIS A 22 -11.38 -0.26 -9.93
CA HIS A 22 -10.08 0.29 -10.30
C HIS A 22 -9.55 -0.36 -11.60
N LEU A 23 -9.52 -1.69 -11.66
CA LEU A 23 -8.99 -2.46 -12.79
C LEU A 23 -9.73 -2.20 -14.11
N GLU A 24 -11.05 -2.02 -14.06
CA GLU A 24 -11.88 -1.66 -15.22
C GLU A 24 -11.45 -0.31 -15.85
N ARG A 25 -11.02 0.63 -15.01
CA ARG A 25 -10.55 1.97 -15.42
C ARG A 25 -9.07 2.04 -15.75
N GLN A 26 -8.32 1.00 -15.42
CA GLN A 26 -6.87 0.97 -15.62
C GLN A 26 -6.54 0.66 -17.07
N GLU A 27 -5.81 1.56 -17.73
CA GLU A 27 -5.36 1.40 -19.12
C GLU A 27 -3.91 0.86 -19.22
N THR A 28 -3.16 0.86 -18.11
CA THR A 28 -1.76 0.44 -18.05
C THR A 28 -1.59 -0.99 -17.50
N PRO A 29 -0.48 -1.68 -17.82
CA PRO A 29 -0.21 -3.02 -17.28
C PRO A 29 -0.12 -3.05 -15.75
N PHE A 30 0.30 -1.94 -15.14
CA PHE A 30 0.32 -1.79 -13.69
C PHE A 30 -0.03 -0.35 -13.29
N SER A 31 -0.47 -0.17 -12.05
CA SER A 31 -0.72 1.14 -11.44
C SER A 31 -0.24 1.15 -9.99
N LEU A 32 -0.01 2.36 -9.45
CA LEU A 32 0.37 2.58 -8.07
C LEU A 32 -0.73 3.33 -7.32
N VAL A 33 -1.07 2.84 -6.15
CA VAL A 33 -2.03 3.44 -5.20
C VAL A 33 -1.39 3.61 -3.82
N GLY A 34 -2.08 4.29 -2.92
CA GLY A 34 -1.71 4.40 -1.50
C GLY A 34 -2.95 4.39 -0.64
N HIS A 35 -3.06 5.39 0.26
CA HIS A 35 -4.22 5.69 1.09
C HIS A 35 -4.56 4.65 2.19
N THR A 36 -4.50 3.35 1.91
CA THR A 36 -4.76 2.29 2.92
C THR A 36 -3.67 2.19 3.98
N HIS A 37 -2.45 2.66 3.67
CA HIS A 37 -1.27 2.55 4.52
C HIS A 37 -0.82 1.10 4.80
N ALA A 38 -1.20 0.15 3.93
CA ALA A 38 -0.79 -1.25 3.98
C ALA A 38 -0.17 -1.64 2.62
N PRO A 39 1.02 -2.27 2.58
CA PRO A 39 1.59 -2.79 1.35
C PRO A 39 0.70 -3.89 0.78
N MET A 40 0.29 -3.72 -0.48
CA MET A 40 -0.68 -4.60 -1.11
C MET A 40 -0.39 -4.79 -2.59
N LEU A 41 -0.81 -5.95 -3.10
CA LEU A 41 -0.88 -6.27 -4.52
C LEU A 41 -2.31 -6.68 -4.87
N VAL A 42 -2.86 -6.10 -5.94
CA VAL A 42 -4.02 -6.66 -6.64
C VAL A 42 -3.54 -7.27 -7.93
N ALA A 43 -3.97 -8.49 -8.22
CA ALA A 43 -3.77 -9.15 -9.50
C ALA A 43 -5.12 -9.45 -10.17
N GLU A 44 -5.30 -8.98 -11.40
CA GLU A 44 -6.43 -9.37 -12.25
C GLU A 44 -6.30 -10.84 -12.70
N GLY A 45 -7.42 -11.56 -12.76
CA GLY A 45 -7.46 -12.94 -13.26
C GLY A 45 -8.86 -13.53 -13.26
N GLN A 46 -9.31 -14.05 -14.40
CA GLN A 46 -10.63 -14.71 -14.54
C GLN A 46 -10.71 -16.05 -13.79
N ASP A 47 -9.56 -16.60 -13.42
CA ASP A 47 -9.41 -17.79 -12.58
C ASP A 47 -9.68 -17.50 -11.10
N PHE A 48 -9.64 -16.23 -10.68
CA PHE A 48 -10.01 -15.85 -9.32
C PHE A 48 -11.54 -15.76 -9.16
N PRO A 49 -12.12 -16.17 -8.02
CA PRO A 49 -13.57 -16.15 -7.80
C PRO A 49 -14.22 -14.77 -7.99
N HIS A 50 -13.45 -13.71 -7.74
CA HIS A 50 -13.89 -12.33 -7.87
C HIS A 50 -13.34 -11.62 -9.10
N GLY A 51 -12.69 -12.32 -10.04
CA GLY A 51 -12.01 -11.71 -11.19
C GLY A 51 -10.69 -10.99 -10.85
N CYS A 52 -10.33 -10.92 -9.57
CA CYS A 52 -9.05 -10.46 -9.06
C CYS A 52 -8.75 -11.09 -7.69
N GLU A 53 -7.50 -10.99 -7.25
CA GLU A 53 -7.03 -11.43 -5.93
C GLU A 53 -6.26 -10.30 -5.23
N LEU A 54 -6.40 -10.21 -3.90
CA LEU A 54 -5.76 -9.19 -3.07
C LEU A 54 -4.74 -9.85 -2.13
N TYR A 55 -3.51 -9.36 -2.14
CA TYR A 55 -2.44 -9.84 -1.28
C TYR A 55 -1.91 -8.71 -0.41
N TYR A 56 -1.66 -8.98 0.87
CA TYR A 56 -0.78 -8.16 1.70
C TYR A 56 0.67 -8.57 1.44
N LEU A 57 1.55 -7.58 1.35
CA LEU A 57 2.95 -7.80 1.02
C LEU A 57 3.83 -7.64 2.26
N GLU A 58 4.67 -8.64 2.48
CA GLU A 58 5.70 -8.62 3.53
C GLU A 58 6.97 -7.90 3.06
N ASP A 59 7.89 -7.65 4.00
CA ASP A 59 9.21 -7.10 3.67
C ASP A 59 9.97 -7.99 2.68
N GLY A 60 10.61 -7.37 1.69
CA GLY A 60 11.33 -8.06 0.62
C GLY A 60 10.44 -8.69 -0.47
N ALA A 61 9.10 -8.61 -0.36
CA ALA A 61 8.21 -9.10 -1.40
C ALA A 61 8.51 -8.44 -2.74
N ARG A 62 8.82 -9.26 -3.76
CA ARG A 62 9.20 -8.81 -5.11
C ARG A 62 8.18 -9.24 -6.13
N GLN A 63 7.60 -8.28 -6.84
CA GLN A 63 6.63 -8.50 -7.92
C GLN A 63 7.23 -8.14 -9.28
N GLN A 64 7.19 -9.08 -10.22
CA GLN A 64 7.49 -8.80 -11.62
C GLN A 64 6.32 -8.07 -12.27
N LEU A 65 6.59 -6.93 -12.89
CA LEU A 65 5.61 -6.21 -13.69
C LEU A 65 5.53 -6.86 -15.07
N THR A 66 4.41 -7.50 -15.36
CA THR A 66 4.17 -8.18 -16.63
C THR A 66 3.06 -7.49 -17.41
N ARG A 67 3.01 -7.72 -18.73
CA ARG A 67 1.86 -7.29 -19.56
C ARG A 67 0.76 -8.34 -19.67
N LYS A 68 0.87 -9.46 -18.95
CA LYS A 68 -0.07 -10.60 -19.08
C LYS A 68 -1.40 -10.36 -18.35
N ARG A 69 -1.37 -9.56 -17.28
CA ARG A 69 -2.53 -9.17 -16.47
C ARG A 69 -2.28 -7.80 -15.87
N LYS A 70 -3.34 -7.09 -15.55
CA LYS A 70 -3.23 -5.83 -14.80
C LYS A 70 -2.83 -6.09 -13.35
N LEU A 71 -1.91 -5.26 -12.84
CA LEU A 71 -1.50 -5.24 -11.45
C LEU A 71 -1.80 -3.88 -10.82
N VAL A 72 -2.12 -3.86 -9.53
CA VAL A 72 -2.19 -2.63 -8.72
C VAL A 72 -1.30 -2.82 -7.51
N ILE A 73 -0.37 -1.90 -7.27
CA ILE A 73 0.57 -2.00 -6.16
C ILE A 73 0.36 -0.83 -5.20
N ASN A 74 0.32 -1.15 -3.91
CA ASN A 74 0.39 -0.19 -2.82
C ASN A 74 1.71 -0.40 -2.08
N PRO A 75 2.58 0.62 -1.95
CA PRO A 75 3.85 0.49 -1.24
C PRO A 75 3.69 0.53 0.29
N GLY A 76 2.48 0.76 0.82
CA GLY A 76 2.23 1.04 2.22
C GLY A 76 2.37 2.52 2.56
N ALA A 77 2.74 2.82 3.80
CA ALA A 77 2.97 4.18 4.27
C ALA A 77 4.29 4.31 5.02
N VAL A 78 5.00 5.41 4.74
CA VAL A 78 6.27 5.74 5.40
C VAL A 78 6.02 6.19 6.85
N GLY A 79 5.06 7.09 7.08
CA GLY A 79 4.90 7.76 8.38
C GLY A 79 3.84 7.21 9.31
N GLN A 80 2.94 6.34 8.83
CA GLN A 80 1.89 5.72 9.64
C GLN A 80 1.38 4.43 8.98
N PRO A 81 2.15 3.33 8.99
CA PRO A 81 1.64 2.02 8.59
C PRO A 81 0.37 1.64 9.37
N ARG A 82 -0.54 0.88 8.75
CA ARG A 82 -1.84 0.51 9.36
C ARG A 82 -2.15 -0.99 9.32
N ASP A 83 -1.13 -1.82 9.17
CA ASP A 83 -1.24 -3.25 9.00
C ASP A 83 -0.63 -4.06 10.17
N GLY A 84 -0.37 -3.41 11.30
CA GLY A 84 0.14 -4.05 12.51
C GLY A 84 1.67 -4.16 12.58
N ASP A 85 2.38 -3.82 11.50
CA ASP A 85 3.84 -3.65 11.50
C ASP A 85 4.17 -2.15 11.65
N PRO A 86 4.83 -1.73 12.75
CA PRO A 86 5.13 -0.32 12.98
C PRO A 86 6.24 0.23 12.08
N HIS A 87 6.98 -0.62 11.34
CA HIS A 87 8.05 -0.17 10.46
C HIS A 87 7.53 0.58 9.23
N ALA A 88 8.24 1.66 8.88
CA ALA A 88 7.93 2.45 7.70
C ALA A 88 7.97 1.58 6.44
N ALA A 89 6.96 1.71 5.59
CA ALA A 89 6.85 0.93 4.36
C ALA A 89 7.04 1.80 3.11
N TYR A 90 7.81 1.29 2.15
CA TYR A 90 7.97 1.85 0.83
C TYR A 90 8.22 0.74 -0.20
N ALA A 91 8.29 1.10 -1.48
CA ALA A 91 8.69 0.17 -2.53
C ALA A 91 9.70 0.78 -3.48
N VAL A 92 10.61 -0.04 -3.99
CA VAL A 92 11.56 0.31 -5.04
C VAL A 92 11.04 -0.24 -6.37
N PHE A 93 10.86 0.65 -7.34
CA PHE A 93 10.57 0.27 -8.72
C PHE A 93 11.86 0.27 -9.55
N ASP A 94 12.28 -0.92 -9.95
CA ASP A 94 13.40 -1.12 -10.87
C ASP A 94 12.88 -1.16 -12.32
N THR A 95 13.29 -0.18 -13.10
CA THR A 95 12.86 0.00 -14.49
C THR A 95 13.58 -0.92 -15.48
N GLU A 96 14.80 -1.37 -15.16
CA GLU A 96 15.58 -2.25 -16.02
C GLU A 96 15.06 -3.68 -15.93
N SER A 97 14.83 -4.17 -14.70
CA SER A 97 14.27 -5.50 -14.47
C SER A 97 12.73 -5.52 -14.47
N ALA A 98 12.09 -4.35 -14.56
CA ALA A 98 10.63 -4.18 -14.48
C ALA A 98 10.03 -4.85 -13.22
N THR A 99 10.60 -4.59 -12.05
CA THR A 99 10.15 -5.19 -10.78
C THR A 99 9.84 -4.14 -9.73
N VAL A 100 8.92 -4.47 -8.82
CA VAL A 100 8.65 -3.69 -7.62
C VAL A 100 8.99 -4.55 -6.40
N THR A 101 9.80 -4.02 -5.49
CA THR A 101 10.14 -4.68 -4.22
C THR A 101 9.68 -3.83 -3.05
N VAL A 102 8.89 -4.42 -2.14
CA VAL A 102 8.46 -3.78 -0.90
C VAL A 102 9.57 -3.87 0.14
N HIS A 103 9.74 -2.78 0.89
CA HIS A 103 10.71 -2.67 1.96
C HIS A 103 10.07 -2.12 3.22
N ARG A 104 10.50 -2.67 4.35
CA ARG A 104 10.28 -2.14 5.69
C ARG A 104 11.57 -1.57 6.25
N VAL A 105 11.46 -0.49 7.00
CA VAL A 105 12.62 0.08 7.70
C VAL A 105 12.25 0.55 9.09
N GLU A 106 13.10 0.20 10.05
CA GLU A 106 13.03 0.73 11.41
C GLU A 106 13.30 2.24 11.43
N TYR A 107 12.57 2.94 12.29
CA TYR A 107 12.79 4.35 12.58
C TYR A 107 12.54 4.62 14.06
N ASP A 108 13.03 5.76 14.54
CA ASP A 108 12.87 6.16 15.94
C ASP A 108 11.42 6.65 16.21
N ILE A 109 10.54 5.68 16.48
CA ILE A 109 9.15 5.91 16.86
C ILE A 109 9.07 6.77 18.14
N PRO A 110 9.80 6.46 19.24
CA PRO A 110 9.80 7.30 20.44
C PRO A 110 10.16 8.77 20.16
N ALA A 111 11.16 9.05 19.32
CA ALA A 111 11.49 10.42 18.94
C ALA A 111 10.35 11.13 18.22
N THR A 112 9.68 10.44 17.28
CA THR A 112 8.50 10.99 16.59
C THR A 112 7.35 11.24 17.56
N GLN A 113 7.07 10.29 18.46
CA GLN A 113 6.03 10.42 19.47
C GLN A 113 6.28 11.61 20.39
N LYS A 114 7.52 11.80 20.84
CA LYS A 114 7.91 12.96 21.66
C LYS A 114 7.63 14.30 20.95
N LEU A 115 7.98 14.41 19.67
CA LEU A 115 7.67 15.61 18.88
C LEU A 115 6.15 15.85 18.77
N MET A 116 5.37 14.79 18.63
CA MET A 116 3.90 14.88 18.59
C MET A 116 3.30 15.29 19.95
N GLU A 117 3.87 14.83 21.06
CA GLU A 117 3.49 15.23 22.42
C GLU A 117 3.80 16.70 22.68
N GLU A 118 5.00 17.16 22.31
CA GLU A 118 5.41 18.56 22.40
C GLU A 118 4.48 19.47 21.57
N ALA A 119 4.02 18.98 20.41
CA ALA A 119 3.03 19.62 19.57
C ALA A 119 1.57 19.49 20.08
N ARG A 120 1.36 18.81 21.22
CA ARG A 120 0.04 18.56 21.85
C ARG A 120 -0.97 17.86 20.93
N LEU A 121 -0.49 16.93 20.10
CA LEU A 121 -1.38 16.12 19.27
C LEU A 121 -2.21 15.12 20.12
N PRO A 122 -3.38 14.68 19.64
CA PRO A 122 -4.18 13.68 20.34
C PRO A 122 -3.37 12.41 20.64
N ARG A 123 -3.41 11.97 21.91
CA ARG A 123 -2.68 10.78 22.40
C ARG A 123 -2.89 9.53 21.53
N SER A 124 -4.11 9.33 21.02
CA SER A 124 -4.43 8.19 20.15
C SER A 124 -3.72 8.22 18.78
N LEU A 125 -3.28 9.38 18.29
CA LEU A 125 -2.46 9.51 17.08
C LEU A 125 -0.97 9.22 17.37
N ILE A 126 -0.55 9.46 18.60
CA ILE A 126 0.84 9.25 19.05
C ILE A 126 1.07 7.75 19.29
N GLU A 127 0.22 7.14 20.10
CA GLU A 127 0.37 5.74 20.53
C GLU A 127 0.24 4.74 19.37
N ARG A 128 -0.56 5.06 18.33
CA ARG A 128 -0.78 4.16 17.18
C ARG A 128 0.47 3.90 16.34
N LEU A 129 1.47 4.80 16.37
CA LEU A 129 2.71 4.60 15.63
C LEU A 129 3.46 3.34 16.10
N ALA A 130 3.45 3.08 17.41
CA ALA A 130 4.16 1.93 18.01
C ALA A 130 3.52 0.57 17.69
N VAL A 131 2.30 0.55 17.16
CA VAL A 131 1.54 -0.67 16.86
C VAL A 131 1.10 -0.77 15.39
N GLY A 132 1.54 0.15 14.53
CA GLY A 132 1.19 0.16 13.11
C GLY A 132 -0.33 0.28 12.85
N ARG A 133 -0.98 1.33 13.37
CA ARG A 133 -2.43 1.59 13.24
C ARG A 133 -2.78 3.04 12.91
#